data_AF-A0A1U8F8V2-F1
#
_entry.id   AF-A0A1U8F8V2-F1
#
_cell.length_a   1.000
_cell.length_b   1.000
_cell.length_c   1.000
_cell.angle_alpha   90.00
_cell.angle_beta   90.00
_cell.angle_gamma   90.00
#
_symmetry.space_group_name_H-M   'P 1'
#
loop_
_entity.id
_entity.type
_entity.pdbx_description
1 polymer ?
#
loop_
_entity_poly.entity_id
_entity_poly.type
_entity_poly.pdbx_seq_one_letter_code
_entity_poly.pdbx_strand_id
1 'polypeptide(L)'
;MFLRNYVNMLAAKYPFWNCTRGSDHFLVACHDWGPYTLKDHEELSRNTIKALCNADISEGIFVSVKEVSLPETTISNPRRPLRNLGGKRVSQRPILAFFAGNMHGPVRPKLLKYWRNKDESIRIYGPLPHRVSRVMSYPEHMKSSKYCLCPIVYEVNSPRIVEAIYYECVPVIIAENFALPFSEVLNWSAFSVVVSEKDITRLKDITRPCKVTLRWCRSIFFGTQHRLDMICSI
;
A
#
# COMPACT_ATOMS: atom_id res chain seq x y z
N MET A 1 10.08 -21.51 -13.26
CA MET A 1 10.82 -22.15 -14.38
C MET A 1 11.55 -21.14 -15.29
N PHE A 2 10.91 -20.05 -15.77
CA PHE A 2 11.56 -19.07 -16.67
C PHE A 2 12.74 -18.32 -16.03
N LEU A 3 12.55 -17.68 -14.87
CA LEU A 3 13.60 -16.89 -14.20
C LEU A 3 14.84 -17.74 -13.86
N ARG A 4 14.63 -18.94 -13.29
CA ARG A 4 15.70 -19.88 -12.99
C ARG A 4 16.55 -20.19 -14.21
N ASN A 5 15.93 -20.59 -15.32
CA ASN A 5 16.65 -20.96 -16.52
C ASN A 5 17.37 -19.75 -17.14
N TYR A 6 16.76 -18.57 -17.07
CA TYR A 6 17.37 -17.33 -17.53
C TYR A 6 18.62 -16.97 -16.72
N VAL A 7 18.54 -17.04 -15.38
CA VAL A 7 19.68 -16.79 -14.48
C VAL A 7 20.78 -17.83 -14.69
N ASN A 8 20.44 -19.11 -14.84
CA ASN A 8 21.42 -20.15 -15.16
C ASN A 8 22.14 -19.89 -16.50
N MET A 9 21.41 -19.42 -17.51
CA MET A 9 22.00 -19.06 -18.80
C MET A 9 22.94 -17.85 -18.68
N LEU A 10 22.57 -16.82 -17.90
CA LEU A 10 23.45 -15.69 -17.60
C LEU A 10 24.71 -16.13 -16.86
N ALA A 11 24.55 -16.95 -15.81
CA ALA A 11 25.63 -17.51 -15.01
C ALA A 11 26.61 -18.34 -15.84
N ALA A 12 26.11 -19.10 -16.83
CA ALA A 12 26.95 -19.89 -17.73
C ALA A 12 27.67 -19.02 -18.78
N LYS A 13 27.02 -17.95 -19.26
CA LYS A 13 27.57 -17.07 -20.30
C LYS A 13 28.58 -16.06 -19.77
N TYR A 14 28.38 -15.57 -18.56
CA TYR A 14 29.13 -14.46 -17.99
C TYR A 14 29.82 -14.88 -16.68
N PRO A 15 31.13 -15.21 -16.71
CA PRO A 15 31.85 -15.68 -15.52
C PRO A 15 31.78 -14.71 -14.33
N PHE A 16 31.72 -13.40 -14.61
CA PHE A 16 31.60 -12.36 -13.58
C PHE A 16 30.29 -12.43 -12.78
N TRP A 17 29.22 -12.99 -13.37
CA TRP A 17 27.94 -13.19 -12.69
C TRP A 17 28.09 -14.10 -11.45
N ASN A 18 29.06 -15.02 -11.46
CA ASN A 18 29.29 -15.96 -10.38
C ASN A 18 30.30 -15.44 -9.34
N CYS A 19 30.91 -14.27 -9.53
CA CYS A 19 31.97 -13.75 -8.65
C CYS A 19 31.51 -13.61 -7.19
N THR A 20 30.27 -13.20 -6.97
CA THR A 20 29.68 -12.99 -5.64
C THR A 20 28.64 -14.04 -5.28
N ARG A 21 28.40 -15.02 -6.18
CA ARG A 21 27.25 -15.93 -6.13
C ARG A 21 25.91 -15.18 -6.00
N GLY A 22 25.83 -13.97 -6.54
CA GLY A 22 24.63 -13.15 -6.61
C GLY A 22 24.38 -12.20 -5.44
N SER A 23 25.34 -12.01 -4.54
CA SER A 23 25.22 -11.06 -3.41
C SER A 23 25.24 -9.58 -3.80
N ASP A 24 25.80 -9.25 -4.97
CA ASP A 24 25.81 -7.90 -5.55
C ASP A 24 24.73 -7.72 -6.63
N HIS A 25 23.88 -8.72 -6.82
CA HIS A 25 22.76 -8.64 -7.76
C HIS A 25 21.54 -8.01 -7.08
N PHE A 26 20.78 -7.26 -7.88
CA PHE A 26 19.49 -6.70 -7.49
C PHE A 26 18.38 -7.36 -8.30
N LEU A 27 17.33 -7.83 -7.61
CA LEU A 27 16.09 -8.26 -8.25
C LEU A 27 14.99 -7.27 -7.92
N VAL A 28 14.41 -6.67 -8.96
CA VAL A 28 13.28 -5.76 -8.83
C VAL A 28 12.03 -6.43 -9.40
N ALA A 29 11.00 -6.59 -8.57
CA ALA A 29 9.72 -7.13 -9.03
C ALA A 29 8.55 -6.55 -8.24
N CYS A 30 7.56 -6.01 -8.95
CA CYS A 30 6.39 -5.37 -8.32
C CYS A 30 5.10 -6.20 -8.41
N HIS A 31 5.18 -7.41 -8.97
CA HIS A 31 4.05 -8.31 -9.12
C HIS A 31 4.23 -9.54 -8.22
N ASP A 32 3.14 -10.27 -7.95
CA ASP A 32 3.11 -11.45 -7.08
C ASP A 32 4.06 -12.59 -7.52
N TRP A 33 4.35 -12.70 -8.82
CA TRP A 33 5.26 -13.71 -9.37
C TRP A 33 6.71 -13.48 -8.94
N GLY A 34 7.09 -12.26 -8.55
CA GLY A 34 8.46 -11.91 -8.17
C GLY A 34 8.99 -12.83 -7.06
N PRO A 35 8.38 -12.79 -5.86
CA PRO A 35 8.71 -13.73 -4.78
C PRO A 35 8.55 -15.20 -5.18
N TYR A 36 7.50 -15.55 -5.92
CA TYR A 36 7.21 -16.96 -6.28
C TYR A 36 8.30 -17.57 -7.16
N THR A 37 8.76 -16.83 -8.17
CA THR A 37 9.79 -17.31 -9.11
C THR A 37 11.16 -17.48 -8.48
N LEU A 38 11.42 -16.82 -7.34
CA LEU A 38 12.64 -17.02 -6.55
C LEU A 38 12.66 -18.36 -5.82
N LYS A 39 11.50 -18.96 -5.52
CA LYS A 39 11.43 -20.28 -4.88
C LYS A 39 12.13 -21.36 -5.70
N ASP A 40 12.20 -21.18 -7.03
CA ASP A 40 12.84 -22.12 -7.95
C ASP A 40 14.37 -22.00 -8.02
N HIS A 41 15.00 -21.01 -7.36
CA HIS A 41 16.45 -20.79 -7.44
C HIS A 41 17.03 -20.34 -6.10
N GLU A 42 17.62 -21.29 -5.35
CA GLU A 42 18.07 -21.10 -3.97
C GLU A 42 19.13 -20.00 -3.81
N GLU A 43 20.17 -19.98 -4.65
CA GLU A 43 21.23 -18.96 -4.54
C GLU A 43 20.70 -17.55 -4.82
N LEU A 44 19.92 -17.36 -5.89
CA LEU A 44 19.26 -16.10 -6.20
C LEU A 44 18.31 -15.67 -5.08
N SER A 45 17.55 -16.60 -4.50
CA SER A 45 16.65 -16.30 -3.39
C SER A 45 17.41 -15.87 -2.13
N ARG A 46 18.54 -16.48 -1.80
CA ARG A 46 19.27 -16.17 -0.57
C ARG A 46 20.24 -15.01 -0.71
N ASN A 47 20.96 -14.90 -1.82
CA ASN A 47 22.12 -14.01 -1.95
C ASN A 47 21.73 -12.64 -2.49
N THR A 48 20.82 -12.57 -3.45
CA THR A 48 20.41 -11.32 -4.12
C THR A 48 19.69 -10.35 -3.21
N ILE A 49 19.91 -9.05 -3.44
CA ILE A 49 19.17 -7.96 -2.79
C ILE A 49 17.85 -7.79 -3.55
N LYS A 50 16.74 -7.92 -2.84
CA LYS A 50 15.41 -7.87 -3.46
C LYS A 50 14.76 -6.53 -3.20
N ALA A 51 14.19 -5.94 -4.24
CA ALA A 51 13.32 -4.80 -4.16
C ALA A 51 11.93 -5.23 -4.67
N LEU A 52 11.02 -5.50 -3.73
CA LEU A 52 9.75 -6.17 -4.00
C LEU A 52 8.56 -5.31 -3.58
N CYS A 53 7.51 -5.23 -4.39
CA CYS A 53 6.25 -4.64 -3.94
C CYS A 53 5.45 -5.61 -3.05
N ASN A 54 5.61 -6.92 -3.28
CA ASN A 54 5.13 -7.95 -2.37
C ASN A 54 6.19 -8.23 -1.30
N ALA A 55 6.10 -7.48 -0.20
CA ALA A 55 6.99 -7.57 0.95
C ALA A 55 6.34 -8.32 2.12
N ASP A 56 5.82 -9.52 1.84
CA ASP A 56 5.30 -10.44 2.84
C ASP A 56 6.45 -11.19 3.54
N ILE A 57 6.58 -10.95 4.85
CA ILE A 57 7.65 -11.51 5.69
C ILE A 57 7.34 -12.98 6.05
N SER A 58 6.06 -13.38 6.03
CA SER A 58 5.63 -14.68 6.57
C SER A 58 6.12 -15.89 5.75
N GLU A 59 6.31 -15.71 4.44
CA GLU A 59 6.80 -16.75 3.54
C GLU A 59 8.32 -16.95 3.59
N GLY A 60 9.06 -16.08 4.31
CA GLY A 60 10.53 -16.12 4.42
C GLY A 60 11.27 -15.78 3.12
N ILE A 61 10.55 -15.42 2.05
CA ILE A 61 11.14 -14.95 0.79
C ILE A 61 11.58 -13.50 0.95
N PHE A 62 10.81 -12.68 1.68
CA PHE A 62 11.17 -11.29 1.96
C PHE A 62 11.85 -11.16 3.33
N VAL A 63 13.02 -10.52 3.37
CA VAL A 63 13.79 -10.30 4.61
C VAL A 63 13.99 -8.81 4.83
N SER A 64 13.22 -8.21 5.75
CA SER A 64 13.14 -6.76 5.94
C SER A 64 14.48 -6.07 6.21
N VAL A 65 15.41 -6.72 6.92
CA VAL A 65 16.73 -6.15 7.24
C VAL A 65 17.69 -6.11 6.04
N LYS A 66 17.39 -6.84 4.96
CA LYS A 66 18.24 -6.98 3.78
C LYS A 66 17.60 -6.36 2.54
N GLU A 67 16.27 -6.34 2.49
CA GLU A 67 15.50 -6.14 1.27
C GLU A 67 14.60 -4.92 1.36
N VAL A 68 14.26 -4.35 0.20
CA VAL A 68 13.52 -3.09 0.12
C VAL A 68 12.09 -3.35 -0.30
N SER A 69 11.14 -2.94 0.53
CA SER A 69 9.73 -2.89 0.14
C SER A 69 9.49 -1.69 -0.78
N LEU A 70 9.01 -1.96 -1.99
CA LEU A 70 8.69 -0.95 -2.99
C LEU A 70 7.20 -0.59 -2.95
N PRO A 71 6.85 0.69 -3.14
CA PRO A 71 5.46 1.07 -3.29
C PRO A 71 4.98 0.69 -4.70
N GLU A 72 3.81 0.06 -4.79
CA GLU A 72 3.12 -0.01 -6.07
C GLU A 72 2.44 1.33 -6.37
N THR A 73 2.64 1.82 -7.58
CA THR A 73 2.03 3.07 -8.04
C THR A 73 1.17 2.81 -9.27
N THR A 74 0.01 3.45 -9.33
CA THR A 74 -0.79 3.51 -10.57
C THR A 74 -0.91 4.96 -11.00
N ILE A 75 -0.29 5.30 -12.14
CA ILE A 75 -0.40 6.63 -12.74
C ILE A 75 -1.58 6.60 -13.72
N SER A 76 -2.73 7.12 -13.32
CA SER A 76 -3.95 7.09 -14.16
C SER A 76 -3.80 7.86 -15.47
N ASN A 77 -2.94 8.88 -15.52
CA ASN A 77 -2.64 9.62 -16.74
C ASN A 77 -1.14 9.94 -16.82
N PRO A 78 -0.36 9.16 -17.57
CA PRO A 78 1.09 9.36 -17.69
C PRO A 78 1.50 10.75 -18.20
N ARG A 79 0.67 11.40 -19.02
CA ARG A 79 0.93 12.76 -19.53
C ARG A 79 0.66 13.85 -18.50
N ARG A 80 -0.10 13.55 -17.45
CA ARG A 80 -0.43 14.47 -16.36
C ARG A 80 -0.36 13.72 -15.03
N PRO A 81 0.85 13.31 -14.60
CA PRO A 81 1.01 12.43 -13.44
C PRO A 81 0.55 13.08 -12.13
N LEU A 82 0.61 14.41 -12.05
CA LEU A 82 0.14 15.20 -10.90
C LEU A 82 -1.35 15.56 -10.97
N ARG A 83 -2.09 15.01 -11.95
CA ARG A 83 -3.53 15.25 -12.06
C ARG A 83 -4.21 14.69 -10.81
N ASN A 84 -5.09 15.49 -10.20
CA ASN A 84 -5.82 15.17 -8.97
C ASN A 84 -4.97 15.04 -7.69
N LEU A 85 -3.71 15.47 -7.68
CA LEU A 85 -2.91 15.55 -6.45
C LEU A 85 -3.64 16.32 -5.34
N GLY A 86 -3.49 15.88 -4.09
CA GLY A 86 -4.00 16.57 -2.91
C GLY A 86 -5.42 16.15 -2.50
N GLY A 87 -5.81 16.54 -1.29
CA GLY A 87 -7.12 16.24 -0.72
C GLY A 87 -7.84 17.48 -0.19
N LYS A 88 -9.10 17.31 0.21
CA LYS A 88 -9.85 18.36 0.91
C LYS A 88 -9.28 18.58 2.32
N ARG A 89 -9.52 19.75 2.92
CA ARG A 89 -9.15 19.96 4.34
C ARG A 89 -9.92 18.97 5.22
N VAL A 90 -9.35 18.60 6.36
CA VAL A 90 -9.96 17.60 7.27
C VAL A 90 -11.39 17.97 7.67
N SER A 91 -11.66 19.26 7.90
CA SER A 91 -13.01 19.78 8.20
C SER A 91 -14.02 19.64 7.06
N GLN A 92 -13.55 19.47 5.82
CA GLN A 92 -14.37 19.32 4.61
C GLN A 92 -14.52 17.86 4.17
N ARG A 93 -14.11 16.91 5.01
CA ARG A 93 -14.18 15.46 4.73
C ARG A 93 -15.36 14.83 5.47
N PRO A 94 -16.51 14.67 4.80
CA PRO A 94 -17.71 14.13 5.43
C PRO A 94 -17.63 12.61 5.67
N ILE A 95 -16.75 11.90 4.96
CA ILE A 95 -16.61 10.45 5.08
C ILE A 95 -15.54 10.15 6.13
N LEU A 96 -15.86 9.30 7.11
CA LEU A 96 -14.89 8.85 8.11
C LEU A 96 -13.88 7.92 7.45
N ALA A 97 -14.33 6.81 6.87
CA ALA A 97 -13.47 5.83 6.22
C ALA A 97 -14.03 5.37 4.88
N PHE A 98 -13.16 5.11 3.92
CA PHE A 98 -13.55 4.66 2.58
C PHE A 98 -12.72 3.49 2.06
N PHE A 99 -13.40 2.60 1.33
CA PHE A 99 -12.81 1.53 0.54
C PHE A 99 -13.68 1.21 -0.67
N ALA A 100 -13.07 0.97 -1.83
CA ALA A 100 -13.71 0.33 -2.98
C ALA A 100 -12.68 -0.45 -3.80
N GLY A 101 -12.96 -1.70 -4.14
CA GLY A 101 -12.21 -2.50 -5.11
C GLY A 101 -12.63 -3.97 -5.14
N ASN A 102 -11.96 -4.76 -5.98
CA ASN A 102 -12.29 -6.18 -6.19
C ASN A 102 -12.08 -7.03 -4.91
N MET A 103 -12.89 -8.08 -4.74
CA MET A 103 -12.91 -8.97 -3.58
C MET A 103 -11.81 -10.04 -3.62
N HIS A 104 -10.55 -9.62 -3.81
CA HIS A 104 -9.39 -10.49 -3.68
C HIS A 104 -8.92 -10.53 -2.21
N GLY A 105 -8.18 -11.58 -1.84
CA GLY A 105 -7.61 -11.71 -0.50
C GLY A 105 -8.60 -12.12 0.60
N PRO A 106 -8.08 -12.47 1.79
CA PRO A 106 -8.90 -12.87 2.92
C PRO A 106 -9.57 -11.67 3.62
N VAL A 107 -8.98 -10.48 3.54
CA VAL A 107 -9.40 -9.29 4.28
C VAL A 107 -10.59 -8.58 3.62
N ARG A 108 -10.57 -8.40 2.30
CA ARG A 108 -11.59 -7.59 1.60
C ARG A 108 -13.01 -8.15 1.70
N PRO A 109 -13.24 -9.48 1.57
CA PRO A 109 -14.57 -10.06 1.78
C PRO A 109 -15.08 -9.87 3.22
N LYS A 110 -14.21 -10.04 4.23
CA LYS A 110 -14.55 -9.77 5.64
C LYS A 110 -14.95 -8.30 5.83
N LEU A 111 -14.15 -7.38 5.31
CA LEU A 111 -14.41 -5.94 5.39
C LEU A 111 -15.77 -5.58 4.77
N LEU A 112 -16.05 -6.10 3.57
CA LEU A 112 -17.33 -5.88 2.90
C LEU A 112 -18.49 -6.46 3.71
N LYS A 113 -18.36 -7.69 4.21
CA LYS A 113 -19.38 -8.36 5.03
C LYS A 113 -19.75 -7.54 6.28
N TYR A 114 -18.76 -6.98 6.97
CA TYR A 114 -18.99 -6.28 8.24
C TYR A 114 -19.45 -4.83 8.09
N TRP A 115 -19.06 -4.13 7.02
CA TRP A 115 -19.25 -2.67 6.95
C TRP A 115 -20.09 -2.18 5.79
N ARG A 116 -20.37 -3.02 4.78
CA ARG A 116 -21.18 -2.61 3.64
C ARG A 116 -22.58 -2.20 4.11
N ASN A 117 -22.96 -0.95 3.82
CA ASN A 117 -24.26 -0.38 4.15
C ASN A 117 -24.62 -0.48 5.65
N LYS A 118 -23.62 -0.54 6.54
CA LYS A 118 -23.85 -0.60 8.00
C LYS A 118 -23.79 0.77 8.68
N ASP A 119 -23.01 1.69 8.11
CA ASP A 119 -22.80 3.01 8.67
C ASP A 119 -22.57 4.01 7.54
N GLU A 120 -23.27 5.14 7.55
CA GLU A 120 -23.17 6.15 6.48
C GLU A 120 -21.82 6.87 6.45
N SER A 121 -21.12 6.91 7.60
CA SER A 121 -19.79 7.52 7.72
C SER A 121 -18.68 6.61 7.19
N ILE A 122 -18.92 5.30 7.10
CA ILE A 122 -17.94 4.31 6.61
C ILE A 122 -18.43 3.71 5.29
N ARG A 123 -17.83 4.15 4.19
CA ARG A 123 -18.25 3.78 2.84
C ARG A 123 -17.39 2.65 2.28
N ILE A 124 -17.91 1.42 2.35
CA ILE A 124 -17.25 0.22 1.83
C ILE A 124 -18.01 -0.33 0.63
N TYR A 125 -17.30 -0.45 -0.48
CA TYR A 125 -17.79 -1.05 -1.71
C TYR A 125 -16.91 -2.22 -2.12
N GLY A 126 -17.50 -3.15 -2.88
CA GLY A 126 -16.69 -4.01 -3.75
C GLY A 126 -16.13 -3.17 -4.91
N PRO A 127 -16.23 -3.61 -6.17
CA PRO A 127 -16.10 -2.68 -7.29
C PRO A 127 -17.03 -1.48 -7.08
N LEU A 128 -16.52 -0.25 -7.25
CA LEU A 128 -17.33 0.96 -7.05
C LEU A 128 -18.48 0.95 -8.08
N PRO A 129 -19.75 0.91 -7.65
CA PRO A 129 -20.85 0.78 -8.59
C PRO A 129 -20.93 1.97 -9.54
N HIS A 130 -21.25 1.72 -10.81
CA HIS A 130 -21.29 2.77 -11.83
C HIS A 130 -22.19 3.95 -11.45
N ARG A 131 -23.37 3.67 -10.87
CA ARG A 131 -24.31 4.69 -10.38
C ARG A 131 -23.70 5.58 -9.30
N VAL A 132 -22.92 5.01 -8.38
CA VAL A 132 -22.23 5.75 -7.31
C VAL A 132 -21.07 6.56 -7.92
N SER A 133 -20.29 5.96 -8.81
CA SER A 133 -19.14 6.60 -9.46
C SER A 133 -19.50 7.82 -10.31
N ARG A 134 -20.73 7.86 -10.86
CA ARG A 134 -21.27 9.03 -11.59
C ARG A 134 -21.54 10.23 -10.69
N VAL A 135 -21.90 9.99 -9.43
CA VAL A 135 -22.17 11.06 -8.45
C VAL A 135 -20.87 11.53 -7.81
N MET A 136 -20.00 10.59 -7.44
CA MET A 136 -18.70 10.88 -6.85
C MET A 136 -17.69 9.86 -7.35
N SER A 137 -16.64 10.32 -8.02
CA SER A 137 -15.59 9.45 -8.56
C SER A 137 -14.79 8.77 -7.44
N TYR A 138 -14.01 7.75 -7.78
CA TYR A 138 -13.12 7.06 -6.82
C TYR A 138 -12.11 8.03 -6.16
N PRO A 139 -11.37 8.88 -6.91
CA PRO A 139 -10.53 9.92 -6.31
C PRO A 139 -11.29 10.86 -5.40
N GLU A 140 -12.50 11.31 -5.80
CA GLU A 140 -13.29 12.22 -4.97
C GLU A 140 -13.78 11.59 -3.67
N HIS A 141 -14.06 10.28 -3.66
CA HIS A 141 -14.31 9.55 -2.41
C HIS A 141 -13.09 9.59 -1.49
N MET A 142 -11.89 9.27 -2.01
CA MET A 142 -10.66 9.29 -1.20
C MET A 142 -10.37 10.69 -0.65
N LYS A 143 -10.46 11.73 -1.50
CA LYS A 143 -10.24 13.13 -1.09
C LYS A 143 -11.25 13.66 -0.08
N SER A 144 -12.45 13.07 -0.05
CA SER A 144 -13.53 13.41 0.88
C SER A 144 -13.55 12.53 2.13
N SER A 145 -12.59 11.60 2.26
CA SER A 145 -12.47 10.66 3.37
C SER A 145 -11.32 11.02 4.30
N LYS A 146 -11.54 10.91 5.61
CA LYS A 146 -10.47 11.10 6.61
C LYS A 146 -9.47 9.95 6.56
N TYR A 147 -10.00 8.73 6.49
CA TYR A 147 -9.26 7.48 6.46
C TYR A 147 -9.54 6.69 5.17
N CYS A 148 -8.49 6.11 4.58
CA CYS A 148 -8.59 5.26 3.41
C CYS A 148 -8.09 3.88 3.78
N LEU A 149 -8.97 2.88 3.67
CA LEU A 149 -8.62 1.53 4.09
C LEU A 149 -7.75 0.88 3.00
N CYS A 150 -6.63 0.33 3.45
CA CYS A 150 -5.65 -0.38 2.66
C CYS A 150 -5.56 -1.84 3.15
N PRO A 151 -6.60 -2.66 2.95
CA PRO A 151 -6.53 -4.08 3.29
C PRO A 151 -5.63 -4.80 2.29
N ILE A 152 -4.69 -5.56 2.84
CA ILE A 152 -3.80 -6.43 2.05
C ILE A 152 -4.60 -7.57 1.43
N VAL A 153 -4.02 -8.13 0.38
CA VAL A 153 -4.59 -9.21 -0.45
C VAL A 153 -3.48 -10.20 -0.79
N TYR A 154 -3.87 -11.40 -1.27
CA TYR A 154 -2.91 -12.44 -1.68
C TYR A 154 -1.92 -11.93 -2.74
N GLU A 155 -2.40 -11.11 -3.66
CA GLU A 155 -1.59 -10.43 -4.65
C GLU A 155 -1.36 -9.01 -4.15
N VAL A 156 -0.16 -8.66 -3.69
CA VAL A 156 0.14 -7.35 -3.10
C VAL A 156 0.15 -6.20 -4.14
N ASN A 157 -0.45 -6.43 -5.30
CA ASN A 157 -0.71 -5.43 -6.31
C ASN A 157 -1.94 -4.57 -5.92
N SER A 158 -1.84 -3.80 -4.82
CA SER A 158 -2.74 -2.66 -4.56
C SER A 158 -1.98 -1.33 -4.44
N PRO A 159 -2.18 -0.36 -5.35
CA PRO A 159 -1.55 0.97 -5.28
C PRO A 159 -2.13 1.86 -4.17
N ARG A 160 -3.03 1.32 -3.33
CA ARG A 160 -3.88 2.10 -2.43
C ARG A 160 -3.13 2.84 -1.33
N ILE A 161 -2.02 2.28 -0.84
CA ILE A 161 -1.19 2.97 0.15
C ILE A 161 -0.69 4.29 -0.44
N VAL A 162 -0.19 4.23 -1.69
CA VAL A 162 0.26 5.41 -2.41
C VAL A 162 -0.90 6.34 -2.74
N GLU A 163 -2.02 5.82 -3.23
CA GLU A 163 -3.21 6.64 -3.54
C GLU A 163 -3.75 7.36 -2.29
N ALA A 164 -3.75 6.70 -1.13
CA ALA A 164 -4.15 7.32 0.13
C ALA A 164 -3.28 8.53 0.46
N ILE A 165 -1.95 8.38 0.38
CA ILE A 165 -1.00 9.48 0.57
C ILE A 165 -1.21 10.57 -0.49
N TYR A 166 -1.36 10.18 -1.75
CA TYR A 166 -1.54 11.09 -2.90
C TYR A 166 -2.80 11.97 -2.80
N TYR A 167 -3.90 11.42 -2.26
CA TYR A 167 -5.14 12.14 -1.99
C TYR A 167 -5.23 12.68 -0.54
N GLU A 168 -4.11 12.69 0.18
CA GLU A 168 -3.96 13.16 1.56
C GLU A 168 -4.94 12.50 2.54
N CYS A 169 -5.35 11.27 2.28
CA CYS A 169 -6.21 10.45 3.10
C CYS A 169 -5.35 9.57 4.02
N VAL A 170 -5.63 9.53 5.33
CA VAL A 170 -4.81 8.74 6.26
C VAL A 170 -4.92 7.26 5.88
N PRO A 171 -3.83 6.57 5.49
CA PRO A 171 -3.88 5.15 5.18
C PRO A 171 -4.17 4.35 6.46
N VAL A 172 -5.17 3.48 6.39
CA VAL A 172 -5.45 2.47 7.41
C VAL A 172 -5.02 1.13 6.87
N ILE A 173 -3.85 0.68 7.28
CA ILE A 173 -3.23 -0.56 6.82
C ILE A 173 -3.88 -1.71 7.60
N ILE A 174 -4.56 -2.60 6.88
CA ILE A 174 -5.14 -3.82 7.46
C ILE A 174 -4.36 -5.00 6.89
N ALA A 175 -3.32 -5.40 7.62
CA ALA A 175 -2.37 -6.43 7.19
C ALA A 175 -1.74 -7.13 8.40
N GLU A 176 -1.34 -8.38 8.20
CA GLU A 176 -0.46 -9.11 9.10
C GLU A 176 0.88 -9.34 8.38
N ASN A 177 2.00 -9.14 9.08
CA ASN A 177 3.35 -9.45 8.59
C ASN A 177 3.80 -8.79 7.27
N PHE A 178 3.26 -7.61 6.94
CA PHE A 178 3.63 -6.85 5.74
C PHE A 178 4.65 -5.75 6.05
N ALA A 179 5.79 -5.76 5.36
CA ALA A 179 6.76 -4.67 5.44
C ALA A 179 6.31 -3.48 4.58
N LEU A 180 6.01 -2.36 5.24
CA LEU A 180 5.56 -1.16 4.56
C LEU A 180 6.67 -0.55 3.68
N PRO A 181 6.32 0.06 2.53
CA PRO A 181 7.30 0.69 1.65
C PRO A 181 8.14 1.73 2.38
N PHE A 182 9.45 1.71 2.14
CA PHE A 182 10.42 2.61 2.75
C PHE A 182 10.32 2.71 4.29
N SER A 183 9.97 1.62 4.98
CA SER A 183 9.86 1.59 6.45
C SER A 183 11.17 1.94 7.17
N GLU A 184 12.32 1.76 6.53
CA GLU A 184 13.65 2.20 7.01
C GLU A 184 13.80 3.73 7.08
N VAL A 185 12.98 4.48 6.33
CA VAL A 185 13.07 5.95 6.22
C VAL A 185 11.81 6.63 6.77
N LEU A 186 10.65 6.03 6.56
CA LEU A 186 9.35 6.60 6.91
C LEU A 186 8.86 6.08 8.26
N ASN A 187 8.62 7.01 9.20
CA ASN A 187 7.90 6.69 10.42
C ASN A 187 6.39 6.55 10.14
N TRP A 188 5.97 5.34 9.75
CA TRP A 188 4.58 5.03 9.42
C TRP A 188 3.60 5.31 10.57
N SER A 189 3.99 5.18 11.83
CA SER A 189 3.09 5.45 12.96
C SER A 189 2.73 6.93 13.10
N ALA A 190 3.49 7.84 12.47
CA ALA A 190 3.21 9.27 12.50
C ALA A 190 2.06 9.69 11.57
N PHE A 191 1.78 8.91 10.50
CA PHE A 191 0.84 9.31 9.46
C PHE A 191 -0.10 8.21 8.97
N SER A 192 -0.08 7.03 9.58
CA SER A 192 -0.95 5.90 9.25
C SER A 192 -1.56 5.27 10.50
N VAL A 193 -2.56 4.42 10.30
CA VAL A 193 -3.12 3.56 11.34
C VAL A 193 -2.95 2.11 10.91
N VAL A 194 -2.36 1.28 11.76
CA VAL A 194 -2.27 -0.17 11.52
C VAL A 194 -3.36 -0.88 12.31
N VAL A 195 -4.11 -1.76 11.65
CA VAL A 195 -5.24 -2.50 12.22
C VAL A 195 -5.07 -3.98 11.92
N SER A 196 -5.15 -4.83 12.94
CA SER A 196 -5.16 -6.29 12.76
C SER A 196 -6.49 -6.75 12.14
N GLU A 197 -6.47 -7.85 11.37
CA GLU A 197 -7.69 -8.39 10.77
C GLU A 197 -8.81 -8.69 11.78
N LYS A 198 -8.44 -9.10 13.01
CA LYS A 198 -9.40 -9.39 14.08
C LYS A 198 -10.17 -8.16 14.55
N ASP A 199 -9.61 -6.96 14.36
CA ASP A 199 -10.16 -5.69 14.81
C ASP A 199 -10.97 -4.97 13.72
N ILE A 200 -11.23 -5.62 12.58
CA ILE A 200 -12.04 -5.04 11.49
C ILE A 200 -13.42 -4.57 12.00
N THR A 201 -14.05 -5.31 12.91
CA THR A 201 -15.36 -4.92 13.48
C THR A 201 -15.30 -3.65 14.33
N ARG A 202 -14.11 -3.23 14.76
CA ARG A 202 -13.86 -2.05 15.59
C ARG A 202 -13.30 -0.86 14.81
N LEU A 203 -13.33 -0.92 13.46
CA LEU A 203 -12.77 0.14 12.61
C LEU A 203 -13.28 1.54 12.98
N LYS A 204 -14.57 1.69 13.29
CA LYS A 204 -15.13 2.99 13.72
C LYS A 204 -14.49 3.47 15.02
N ASP A 205 -14.33 2.62 16.02
CA ASP A 205 -13.74 2.99 17.31
C ASP A 205 -12.25 3.30 17.20
N ILE A 206 -11.54 2.66 16.26
CA ILE A 206 -10.12 2.89 16.01
C ILE A 206 -9.91 4.21 15.26
N THR A 207 -10.78 4.52 14.29
CA THR A 207 -10.64 5.70 13.41
C THR A 207 -11.33 6.94 13.94
N ARG A 208 -12.25 6.82 14.90
CA ARG A 208 -12.96 7.96 15.49
C ARG A 208 -12.08 8.85 16.38
N PRO A 209 -11.17 8.33 17.23
CA PRO A 209 -10.19 9.14 17.91
C PRO A 209 -9.21 9.67 16.85
N CYS A 210 -9.22 10.98 16.67
CA CYS A 210 -8.37 11.67 15.72
C CYS A 210 -6.92 11.67 16.23
N LYS A 211 -6.23 10.53 16.09
CA LYS A 211 -4.87 10.32 16.61
C LYS A 211 -3.76 10.73 15.64
N VAL A 212 -4.07 10.86 14.34
CA VAL A 212 -3.07 10.99 13.28
C VAL A 212 -3.17 12.37 12.62
N THR A 213 -2.06 13.13 12.66
CA THR A 213 -1.99 14.49 12.11
C THR A 213 -1.46 14.46 10.68
N LEU A 214 -2.30 14.78 9.69
CA LEU A 214 -1.92 14.84 8.25
C LEU A 214 -0.92 15.96 7.88
N ARG A 215 -0.48 16.77 8.85
CA ARG A 215 0.45 17.90 8.65
C ARG A 215 1.83 17.43 8.18
N TRP A 216 2.27 16.23 8.60
CA TRP A 216 3.55 15.65 8.23
C TRP A 216 3.60 15.08 6.79
N CYS A 217 2.49 14.53 6.27
CA CYS A 217 2.45 13.93 4.92
C CYS A 217 2.75 14.95 3.81
N ARG A 218 2.25 16.19 3.92
CA ARG A 218 2.49 17.23 2.90
C ARG A 218 3.96 17.63 2.79
N SER A 219 4.64 17.75 3.92
CA SER A 219 6.05 18.17 3.95
C SER A 219 7.00 17.08 3.44
N ILE A 220 6.74 15.81 3.74
CA ILE A 220 7.58 14.69 3.26
C ILE A 220 7.43 14.47 1.75
N PHE A 221 6.19 14.41 1.24
CA PHE A 221 5.94 13.92 -0.12
C PHE A 221 5.77 15.02 -1.17
N PHE A 222 5.42 16.25 -0.77
CA PHE A 222 4.98 17.28 -1.72
C PHE A 222 5.69 18.64 -1.56
N GLY A 223 6.75 18.72 -0.73
CA GLY A 223 7.68 19.86 -0.70
C GLY A 223 7.09 21.24 -0.42
N THR A 224 5.86 21.32 0.11
CA THR A 224 5.16 22.60 0.33
C THR A 224 5.12 22.96 1.81
N GLN A 225 5.84 24.03 2.16
CA GLN A 225 5.94 24.56 3.52
C GLN A 225 4.77 25.51 3.81
N HIS A 226 3.56 24.97 3.89
CA HIS A 226 2.41 25.73 4.38
C HIS A 226 2.09 25.32 5.82
N ARG A 227 2.25 26.31 6.72
CA ARG A 227 1.87 26.24 8.13
C ARG A 227 0.35 26.04 8.22
N LEU A 228 -0.10 24.82 8.44
CA LEU A 228 -1.52 24.48 8.64
C LEU A 228 -1.73 23.85 10.00
N ASP A 229 -2.09 24.66 11.00
CA ASP A 229 -2.50 24.16 12.30
C ASP A 229 -3.81 23.37 12.16
N MET A 230 -3.88 22.19 12.77
CA MET A 230 -5.12 21.77 13.41
C MET A 230 -4.85 20.77 14.53
N ILE A 231 -5.15 21.28 15.72
CA ILE A 231 -5.48 20.57 16.94
C ILE A 231 -6.80 19.84 16.68
N CYS A 232 -6.88 18.57 17.04
CA CYS A 232 -8.16 17.89 17.09
C CYS A 232 -8.89 18.36 18.35
N SER A 233 -9.65 19.45 18.23
CA SER A 233 -10.61 19.85 19.26
C SER A 233 -11.86 19.00 19.12
N ILE A 234 -12.25 18.39 20.23
CA ILE A 234 -13.54 17.73 20.47
C ILE A 234 -14.69 18.65 20.07
#